data_AF-A0A3P1SED3-F1
#
_entry.id   AF-A0A3P1SED3-F1
#
_cell.length_a   1.000
_cell.length_b   1.000
_cell.length_c   1.000
_cell.angle_alpha   90.00
_cell.angle_beta   90.00
_cell.angle_gamma   90.00
#
_symmetry.space_group_name_H-M   'P 1'
#
loop_
_entity.id
_entity.type
_entity.pdbx_description
1 polymer ?
#
loop_
_entity_poly.entity_id
_entity_poly.type
_entity_poly.pdbx_seq_one_letter_code
_entity_poly.pdbx_strand_id
1 'polypeptide(L)'
;MSEQSTSAAIIEDGPRQVNLAIARIDPWTVMKVSFLLSVALGIVSVIATAILWTMLDAMHVFASIDEFLTKLGAERFTVLLDYVRFSRLLSYTTIAAVANVVLMTAIATVAAMLYNVIASLVGGVRVSLMDE
;
A
#
# COMPACT_ATOMS: atom_id res chain seq x y z
N MET A 1 61.26 26.41 -41.54
CA MET A 1 60.57 26.92 -40.34
C MET A 1 59.13 26.43 -40.46
N SER A 2 58.87 25.22 -39.97
CA SER A 2 57.61 24.51 -40.17
C SER A 2 56.85 24.57 -38.86
N GLU A 3 55.99 25.58 -38.70
CA GLU A 3 55.10 25.64 -37.55
C GLU A 3 54.01 24.58 -37.74
N GLN A 4 54.27 23.42 -37.16
CA GLN A 4 53.29 22.36 -36.96
C GLN A 4 52.45 22.75 -35.75
N SER A 5 51.47 23.63 -35.96
CA SER A 5 50.45 23.92 -34.95
C SER A 5 49.56 22.70 -34.81
N THR A 6 49.81 21.92 -33.76
CA THR A 6 48.92 20.89 -33.23
C THR A 6 47.52 21.47 -33.05
N SER A 7 46.60 21.10 -33.93
CA SER A 7 45.17 21.36 -33.75
C SER A 7 44.67 20.49 -32.61
N ALA A 8 44.54 21.09 -31.42
CA ALA A 8 43.84 20.47 -30.30
C ALA A 8 42.35 20.37 -30.66
N ALA A 9 41.89 19.16 -30.93
CA ALA A 9 40.47 18.88 -31.12
C ALA A 9 39.74 19.18 -29.79
N ILE A 10 38.88 20.19 -29.82
CA ILE A 10 37.94 20.51 -28.74
C ILE A 10 36.91 19.38 -28.74
N ILE A 11 36.98 18.49 -27.75
CA ILE A 11 35.88 17.56 -27.50
C ILE A 11 34.78 18.41 -26.86
N GLU A 12 33.80 18.84 -27.65
CA GLU A 12 32.55 19.36 -27.10
C GLU A 12 31.83 18.22 -26.38
N ASP A 13 31.80 18.28 -25.05
CA ASP A 13 30.98 17.40 -24.22
C ASP A 13 29.52 17.87 -24.34
N GLY A 14 28.91 17.56 -25.48
CA GLY A 14 27.48 17.79 -25.70
C GLY A 14 26.65 16.92 -24.75
N PRO A 15 25.45 17.39 -24.30
CA PRO A 15 24.65 16.71 -23.29
C PRO A 15 24.35 15.27 -23.71
N ARG A 16 24.90 14.31 -22.98
CA ARG A 16 24.78 12.88 -23.28
C ARG A 16 23.37 12.43 -22.91
N GLN A 17 22.52 12.30 -23.92
CA GLN A 17 21.18 11.71 -23.77
C GLN A 17 21.32 10.21 -23.46
N VAL A 18 21.34 9.85 -22.18
CA VAL A 18 21.39 8.45 -21.76
C VAL A 18 19.97 7.92 -21.63
N ASN A 19 19.57 7.08 -22.59
CA ASN A 19 18.31 6.35 -22.53
C ASN A 19 18.41 5.24 -21.47
N LEU A 20 17.83 5.44 -20.28
CA LEU A 20 17.72 4.39 -19.27
C LEU A 20 16.34 3.72 -19.35
N ALA A 21 16.32 2.43 -19.70
CA ALA A 21 15.12 1.61 -19.57
C ALA A 21 15.01 1.05 -18.16
N ILE A 22 13.83 1.13 -17.54
CA ILE A 22 13.49 0.35 -16.36
C ILE A 22 13.32 -1.09 -16.83
N ALA A 23 14.43 -1.83 -16.82
CA ALA A 23 14.50 -3.21 -17.30
C ALA A 23 14.05 -4.24 -16.25
N ARG A 24 14.08 -3.88 -14.95
CA ARG A 24 13.76 -4.79 -13.85
C ARG A 24 13.29 -4.04 -12.61
N ILE A 25 12.25 -4.56 -11.96
CA ILE A 25 11.82 -4.13 -10.62
C ILE A 25 12.37 -5.16 -9.63
N ASP A 26 13.16 -4.73 -8.65
CA ASP A 26 13.69 -5.66 -7.66
C ASP A 26 12.59 -6.12 -6.69
N PRO A 27 12.25 -7.44 -6.66
CA PRO A 27 11.18 -7.96 -5.82
C PRO A 27 11.41 -7.69 -4.32
N TRP A 28 12.67 -7.63 -3.91
CA TRP A 28 13.08 -7.31 -2.54
C TRP A 28 12.65 -5.91 -2.12
N THR A 29 12.77 -4.93 -3.01
CA THR A 29 12.35 -3.55 -2.75
C THR A 29 10.82 -3.46 -2.71
N VAL A 30 10.13 -4.13 -3.63
CA VAL A 30 8.66 -4.16 -3.62
C VAL A 30 8.13 -4.83 -2.36
N MET A 31 8.74 -5.93 -1.91
CA MET A 31 8.38 -6.58 -0.65
C MET A 31 8.48 -5.62 0.54
N LYS A 32 9.56 -4.84 0.64
CA LYS A 32 9.74 -3.86 1.73
C LYS A 32 8.74 -2.70 1.66
N VAL A 33 8.58 -2.08 0.49
CA VAL A 33 7.68 -0.93 0.32
C VAL A 33 6.22 -1.35 0.50
N SER A 34 5.83 -2.48 -0.07
CA SER A 34 4.46 -3.01 0.08
C SER A 34 4.19 -3.42 1.52
N PHE A 35 5.14 -4.03 2.22
CA PHE A 35 4.99 -4.36 3.64
C PHE A 35 4.74 -3.11 4.48
N LEU A 36 5.55 -2.06 4.30
CA LEU A 36 5.38 -0.80 5.03
C LEU A 36 4.03 -0.13 4.72
N LEU A 37 3.66 -0.05 3.43
CA LEU A 37 2.37 0.48 3.01
C LEU A 37 1.21 -0.32 3.62
N SER A 38 1.34 -1.64 3.62
CA SER A 38 0.28 -2.52 4.08
C SER A 38 0.10 -2.45 5.61
N VAL A 39 1.20 -2.34 6.37
CA VAL A 39 1.17 -2.06 7.81
C VAL A 39 0.50 -0.71 8.08
N ALA A 40 0.84 0.34 7.33
CA ALA A 40 0.20 1.65 7.47
C ALA A 40 -1.33 1.56 7.23
N LEU A 41 -1.76 0.90 6.15
CA LEU A 41 -3.18 0.66 5.87
C LEU A 41 -3.87 -0.17 6.96
N GLY A 42 -3.18 -1.18 7.52
CA GLY A 42 -3.68 -1.99 8.63
C GLY A 42 -3.88 -1.17 9.91
N ILE A 43 -2.95 -0.27 10.24
CA ILE A 43 -3.10 0.60 11.41
C ILE A 43 -4.24 1.60 11.19
N VAL A 44 -4.30 2.23 10.02
CA VAL A 44 -5.35 3.18 9.66
C VAL A 44 -6.73 2.52 9.74
N SER A 45 -6.89 1.27 9.28
CA SER A 45 -8.19 0.58 9.35
C SER A 45 -8.63 0.27 10.78
N VAL A 46 -7.70 -0.09 11.67
CA VAL A 46 -7.98 -0.27 13.11
C VAL A 46 -8.43 1.04 13.75
N ILE A 47 -7.69 2.13 13.52
CA ILE A 47 -8.03 3.46 14.06
C ILE A 47 -9.37 3.94 13.49
N ALA A 48 -9.58 3.80 12.18
CA ALA A 48 -10.84 4.16 11.52
C ALA A 48 -12.03 3.40 12.12
N THR A 49 -11.87 2.10 12.38
CA THR A 49 -12.93 1.30 13.03
C THR A 49 -13.17 1.74 14.47
N ALA A 50 -12.11 2.06 15.22
CA ALA A 50 -12.24 2.59 16.57
C ALA A 50 -13.06 3.88 16.58
N ILE A 51 -12.71 4.83 15.71
CA ILE A 51 -13.42 6.11 15.56
C ILE A 51 -14.88 5.87 15.16
N LEU A 52 -15.12 5.04 14.15
CA LEU A 52 -16.47 4.71 13.68
C LEU A 52 -17.33 4.12 14.81
N TRP A 53 -16.77 3.19 15.59
CA TRP A 53 -17.48 2.61 16.73
C TRP A 53 -17.82 3.67 17.78
N THR A 54 -16.84 4.52 18.15
CA THR A 54 -17.07 5.59 19.15
C THR A 54 -18.09 6.62 18.68
N MET A 55 -18.15 6.91 17.37
CA MET A 55 -19.17 7.78 16.78
C MET A 55 -20.57 7.16 16.93
N LEU A 56 -20.72 5.87 16.61
CA LEU A 56 -22.00 5.17 16.75
C LEU A 56 -22.46 5.08 18.21
N ASP A 57 -21.52 4.84 19.13
CA ASP A 57 -21.78 4.80 20.56
C ASP A 57 -22.18 6.18 21.11
N ALA A 58 -21.49 7.24 20.70
CA ALA A 58 -21.82 8.63 21.06
C ALA A 58 -23.21 9.05 20.55
N MET A 59 -23.66 8.48 19.43
CA MET A 59 -25.01 8.66 18.91
C MET A 59 -26.06 7.78 19.59
N HIS A 60 -25.69 7.02 20.63
CA HIS A 60 -26.55 6.09 21.36
C HIS A 60 -27.23 5.03 20.46
N VAL A 61 -26.60 4.65 19.34
CA VAL A 61 -27.14 3.66 18.40
C VAL A 61 -27.29 2.30 19.08
N PHE A 62 -26.25 1.85 19.80
CA PHE A 62 -26.27 0.55 20.48
C PHE A 62 -27.30 0.50 21.61
N ALA A 63 -27.43 1.58 22.38
CA ALA A 63 -28.42 1.68 23.45
C ALA A 63 -29.86 1.63 22.89
N SER A 64 -30.11 2.33 21.77
CA SER A 64 -31.41 2.34 21.11
C SER A 64 -31.80 0.96 20.58
N ILE A 65 -30.83 0.19 20.05
CA ILE A 65 -31.05 -1.18 19.59
C ILE A 65 -31.32 -2.11 20.78
N ASP A 66 -30.57 -1.99 21.86
CA ASP A 66 -30.74 -2.82 23.07
C ASP A 66 -32.13 -2.62 23.71
N GLU A 67 -32.57 -1.36 23.83
CA GLU A 67 -33.91 -1.02 24.32
C GLU A 67 -35.01 -1.59 23.42
N PHE A 68 -34.84 -1.48 22.09
CA PHE A 68 -35.78 -2.02 21.12
C PHE A 68 -35.89 -3.55 21.19
N LEU A 69 -34.76 -4.25 21.30
CA LEU A 69 -34.73 -5.71 21.43
C LEU A 69 -35.36 -6.17 22.74
N THR A 70 -35.10 -5.45 23.83
CA THR A 70 -35.71 -5.71 25.14
C THR A 70 -37.22 -5.57 25.08
N LYS A 71 -37.74 -4.52 24.42
CA LYS A 71 -39.18 -4.31 24.22
C LYS A 71 -39.85 -5.43 23.41
N LEU A 72 -39.11 -6.06 22.50
CA LEU A 72 -39.59 -7.19 21.70
C LEU A 72 -39.45 -8.55 22.39
N GLY A 73 -38.90 -8.60 23.62
CA GLY A 73 -38.57 -9.87 24.29
C GLY A 73 -37.50 -10.68 23.55
N ALA A 74 -36.70 -10.02 22.71
CA ALA A 74 -35.75 -10.62 21.79
C ALA A 74 -34.34 -10.73 22.43
N GLU A 75 -34.27 -11.14 23.70
CA GLU A 75 -33.04 -11.17 24.50
C GLU A 75 -31.95 -12.04 23.91
N ARG A 76 -32.30 -13.07 23.13
CA ARG A 76 -31.30 -13.88 22.40
C ARG A 76 -30.46 -13.05 21.42
N PHE A 77 -30.99 -11.93 20.93
CA PHE A 77 -30.28 -11.06 19.99
C PHE A 77 -29.38 -10.03 20.68
N THR A 78 -29.50 -9.81 21.99
CA THR A 78 -28.54 -8.94 22.73
C THR A 78 -27.15 -9.56 22.77
N VAL A 79 -27.06 -10.90 22.67
CA VAL A 79 -25.81 -11.63 22.46
C VAL A 79 -25.09 -11.18 21.18
N LEU A 80 -25.83 -10.80 20.12
CA LEU A 80 -25.24 -10.27 18.88
C LEU A 80 -24.65 -8.88 19.08
N LEU A 81 -25.34 -8.01 19.81
CA LEU A 81 -24.83 -6.69 20.24
C LEU A 81 -23.50 -6.82 21.00
N ASP A 82 -23.37 -7.90 21.76
CA ASP A 82 -22.18 -8.22 22.53
C ASP A 82 -20.95 -8.52 21.64
N TYR A 83 -21.14 -9.02 20.41
CA TYR A 83 -20.06 -9.15 19.42
C TYR A 83 -19.64 -7.79 18.83
N VAL A 84 -20.56 -6.84 18.77
CA VAL A 84 -20.36 -5.47 18.29
C VAL A 84 -19.86 -4.56 19.43
N ARG A 85 -19.47 -5.13 20.57
CA ARG A 85 -18.85 -4.39 21.67
C ARG A 85 -17.43 -3.96 21.28
N PHE A 86 -17.02 -2.76 21.71
CA PHE A 86 -15.73 -2.14 21.37
C PHE A 86 -14.53 -3.10 21.47
N SER A 87 -14.38 -3.79 22.60
CA SER A 87 -13.26 -4.71 22.83
C SER A 87 -13.22 -5.88 21.84
N ARG A 88 -14.37 -6.49 21.53
CA ARG A 88 -14.44 -7.62 20.59
C ARG A 88 -14.26 -7.15 19.16
N LEU A 89 -14.91 -6.06 18.76
CA LEU A 89 -14.75 -5.46 17.44
C LEU A 89 -13.30 -5.07 17.16
N LEU A 90 -12.63 -4.40 18.10
CA LEU A 90 -11.23 -4.06 17.93
C LEU A 90 -10.37 -5.30 17.76
N SER A 91 -10.59 -6.35 18.56
CA SER A 91 -9.87 -7.61 18.40
C SER A 91 -10.08 -8.22 17.01
N TYR A 92 -11.33 -8.27 16.52
CA TYR A 92 -11.62 -8.80 15.19
C TYR A 92 -11.02 -7.95 14.08
N THR A 93 -11.12 -6.62 14.18
CA THR A 93 -10.53 -5.69 13.22
C THR A 93 -9.01 -5.79 13.20
N THR A 94 -8.35 -5.95 14.35
CA THR A 94 -6.90 -6.14 14.39
C THR A 94 -6.49 -7.43 13.67
N ILE A 95 -7.20 -8.53 13.90
CA ILE A 95 -6.92 -9.80 13.19
C ILE A 95 -7.13 -9.61 11.68
N ALA A 96 -8.24 -8.98 11.28
CA ALA A 96 -8.53 -8.70 9.87
C ALA A 96 -7.50 -7.76 9.24
N ALA A 97 -7.02 -6.74 9.97
CA ALA A 97 -5.99 -5.81 9.53
C ALA A 97 -4.66 -6.53 9.29
N VAL A 98 -4.25 -7.41 10.20
CA VAL A 98 -3.05 -8.25 10.02
C VAL A 98 -3.20 -9.16 8.81
N ALA A 99 -4.37 -9.80 8.63
CA ALA A 99 -4.62 -10.62 7.45
C ALA A 99 -4.51 -9.80 6.16
N ASN A 100 -5.08 -8.59 6.14
CA ASN A 100 -4.96 -7.66 5.01
C ASN A 100 -3.50 -7.29 4.73
N VAL A 101 -2.70 -7.06 5.77
CA VAL A 101 -1.26 -6.74 5.64
C VAL A 101 -0.52 -7.84 4.87
N VAL A 102 -0.75 -9.08 5.27
CA VAL A 102 -0.16 -10.26 4.64
C VAL A 102 -0.65 -10.40 3.20
N LEU A 103 -1.96 -10.25 2.98
CA LEU A 103 -2.57 -10.43 1.66
C LEU A 103 -2.05 -9.40 0.64
N MET A 104 -1.99 -8.13 1.03
CA MET A 104 -1.48 -7.05 0.16
C MET A 104 0.01 -7.22 -0.14
N THR A 105 0.81 -7.61 0.85
CA THR A 105 2.24 -7.89 0.65
C THR A 105 2.44 -9.06 -0.32
N ALA A 106 1.64 -10.13 -0.20
CA ALA A 106 1.69 -11.27 -1.09
C ALA A 106 1.33 -10.87 -2.54
N ILE A 107 0.23 -10.14 -2.74
CA ILE A 107 -0.20 -9.66 -4.07
C ILE A 107 0.86 -8.74 -4.67
N ALA A 108 1.42 -7.81 -3.90
CA ALA A 108 2.46 -6.90 -4.39
C ALA A 108 3.74 -7.65 -4.81
N THR A 109 4.12 -8.69 -4.07
CA THR A 109 5.27 -9.53 -4.41
C THR A 109 5.02 -10.28 -5.72
N VAL A 110 3.83 -10.85 -5.90
CA VAL A 110 3.43 -11.51 -7.15
C VAL A 110 3.40 -10.52 -8.32
N ALA A 111 2.86 -9.31 -8.12
CA ALA A 111 2.83 -8.26 -9.12
C ALA A 111 4.24 -7.85 -9.58
N ALA A 112 5.21 -7.75 -8.66
CA ALA A 112 6.60 -7.47 -8.98
C ALA A 112 7.24 -8.57 -9.84
N MET A 113 7.03 -9.84 -9.47
CA MET A 113 7.52 -10.96 -10.26
C MET A 113 6.90 -10.99 -11.66
N LEU A 114 5.59 -10.74 -11.76
CA LEU A 114 4.90 -10.70 -13.04
C LEU A 114 5.42 -9.57 -13.94
N TYR A 115 5.63 -8.37 -13.41
CA TYR A 115 6.25 -7.27 -14.18
C TYR A 115 7.63 -7.67 -14.70
N ASN A 116 8.46 -8.31 -13.87
CA ASN A 116 9.79 -8.75 -14.30
C ASN A 116 9.75 -9.73 -15.47
N VAL A 117 8.80 -10.67 -15.46
CA VAL A 117 8.60 -11.60 -16.57
C VAL A 117 8.19 -10.86 -17.85
N ILE A 118 7.20 -9.96 -17.76
CA ILE A 118 6.73 -9.17 -18.91
C ILE A 118 7.83 -8.25 -19.45
N ALA A 119 8.57 -7.57 -18.58
CA ALA A 119 9.66 -6.69 -18.95
C ALA A 119 10.80 -7.44 -19.66
N SER A 120 11.11 -8.65 -19.23
CA SER A 120 12.11 -9.50 -19.89
C SER A 120 11.70 -9.97 -21.29
N LEU A 121 10.39 -10.05 -21.56
CA LEU A 121 9.83 -10.48 -22.85
C LEU A 121 9.65 -9.30 -23.83
N VAL A 122 9.22 -8.13 -23.34
CA VAL A 122 8.80 -6.98 -24.17
C VAL A 122 9.86 -5.87 -24.24
N GLY A 123 10.89 -5.90 -23.38
CA GLY A 123 11.99 -4.92 -23.40
C GLY A 123 11.88 -3.78 -22.37
N GLY A 124 11.07 -3.94 -21.32
CA GLY A 124 10.93 -2.99 -20.21
C GLY A 124 10.30 -1.64 -20.57
N VAL A 125 10.12 -0.77 -19.57
CA VAL A 125 9.59 0.59 -19.78
C VAL A 125 10.76 1.54 -20.02
N ARG A 126 10.86 2.14 -21.22
CA ARG A 126 11.92 3.11 -21.56
C ARG A 126 11.62 4.49 -20.96
N VAL A 127 12.54 5.04 -20.17
CA VAL A 127 12.44 6.39 -19.60
C VAL A 127 13.55 7.25 -20.22
N SER A 128 13.19 8.41 -20.77
CA SER A 128 14.18 9.38 -21.26
C SER A 128 14.54 10.33 -20.13
N LEU A 129 15.74 10.19 -19.57
CA LEU A 129 16.32 11.19 -18.68
C LEU A 129 16.86 12.32 -19.55
N MET A 130 16.26 13.51 -19.44
CA MET A 130 16.86 14.72 -19.97
C MET A 130 17.69 15.34 -18.83
N ASP A 131 19.00 15.40 -19.03
CA ASP A 131 19.93 16.11 -18.14
C ASP A 131 20.00 17.57 -18.64
N GLU A 132 19.61 18.53 -17.80
CA GLU A 132 19.69 19.98 -18.07
C GLU A 132 20.94 20.60 -17.43
#